data_AF-A0A0F9HL95-F1
#
_entry.id   AF-A0A0F9HL95-F1
#
_cell.length_a   1.000
_cell.length_b   1.000
_cell.length_c   1.000
_cell.angle_alpha   90.00
_cell.angle_beta   90.00
_cell.angle_gamma   90.00
#
_symmetry.space_group_name_H-M   'P 1'
#
loop_
_entity.id
_entity.type
_entity.pdbx_description
1 polymer ?
#
loop_
_entity_poly.entity_id
_entity_poly.type
_entity_poly.pdbx_seq_one_letter_code
_entity_poly.pdbx_strand_id
1 'polypeptide(L)'
;MAFRIIQADCLEELAGLDPVDAVVTDPPYGLSFMGKDWDHGIPGVRFWKAINAAMKPGAHLLAFGGTRTFHRLACAIEDADFEIRDCIMWVYGTGFPKSLNVSKAIDKWRAGNDVLRPWLKSLGSREEIAAAARVTPRQVDHWLGENTPCPQTLTEKRFILLCEHFDTVPPWADEMYEKVGKKLGKITHGRSGGDDFAKVPGSKASPRTVVHTATATDEAKQWDGWGTALKPAWEPIIVAR
;
A
#
# COMPACT_ATOMS: atom_id res chain seq x y z
N MET A 1 12.82 -26.90 25.15
CA MET A 1 13.40 -25.68 24.59
C MET A 1 12.77 -24.50 25.30
N ALA A 2 13.56 -23.67 25.97
CA ALA A 2 13.09 -22.43 26.57
C ALA A 2 13.39 -21.29 25.59
N PHE A 3 12.38 -20.49 25.24
CA PHE A 3 12.56 -19.25 24.49
C PHE A 3 12.28 -18.07 25.43
N ARG A 4 12.99 -16.97 25.24
CA ARG A 4 12.79 -15.71 25.95
C ARG A 4 12.45 -14.62 24.94
N ILE A 5 11.36 -13.91 25.19
CA ILE A 5 10.97 -12.73 24.41
C ILE A 5 11.26 -11.51 25.28
N ILE A 6 11.94 -10.52 24.70
CA ILE A 6 12.32 -9.28 25.38
C ILE A 6 11.61 -8.14 24.65
N GLN A 7 10.83 -7.36 25.38
CA GLN A 7 10.13 -6.19 24.85
C GLN A 7 10.92 -4.94 25.22
N ALA A 8 11.74 -4.43 24.30
CA ALA A 8 12.57 -3.25 24.52
C ALA A 8 13.07 -2.65 23.21
N ASP A 9 13.75 -1.50 23.30
CA ASP A 9 14.63 -1.04 22.23
C ASP A 9 15.85 -1.96 22.13
N CYS A 10 16.20 -2.37 20.91
CA CYS A 10 17.30 -3.30 20.69
C CYS A 10 18.66 -2.76 21.18
N LEU A 11 18.93 -1.45 21.06
CA LEU A 11 20.19 -0.86 21.49
C LEU A 11 20.32 -0.85 23.02
N GLU A 12 19.20 -0.80 23.74
CA GLU A 12 19.19 -0.82 25.21
C GLU A 12 19.49 -2.22 25.75
N GLU A 13 18.92 -3.26 25.13
CA GLU A 13 19.04 -4.63 25.64
C GLU A 13 20.26 -5.39 25.13
N LEU A 14 20.75 -5.12 23.91
CA LEU A 14 21.86 -5.88 23.31
C LEU A 14 23.11 -5.91 24.20
N ALA A 15 23.39 -4.82 24.93
CA ALA A 15 24.55 -4.72 25.82
C ALA A 15 24.42 -5.60 27.09
N GLY A 16 23.21 -5.98 27.48
CA GLY A 16 22.92 -6.79 28.66
C GLY A 16 22.77 -8.29 28.37
N LEU A 17 22.89 -8.70 27.11
CA LEU A 17 22.78 -10.10 26.72
C LEU A 17 24.11 -10.84 26.92
N ASP A 18 24.02 -12.11 27.33
CA ASP A 18 25.16 -13.01 27.22
C ASP A 18 25.55 -13.17 25.74
N PRO A 19 26.85 -13.16 25.39
CA PRO A 19 27.30 -13.25 24.02
C PRO A 19 26.69 -14.43 23.26
N VAL A 20 26.12 -14.17 22.09
CA VAL A 20 25.39 -15.18 21.30
C VAL A 20 26.26 -15.83 20.21
N ASP A 21 25.89 -17.04 19.80
CA ASP A 21 26.59 -17.83 18.77
C ASP A 21 26.18 -17.44 17.32
N ALA A 22 25.01 -16.83 17.16
CA ALA A 22 24.51 -16.37 15.86
C ALA A 22 23.42 -15.31 16.04
N VAL A 23 23.27 -14.44 15.05
CA VAL A 23 22.21 -13.44 14.95
C VAL A 23 21.48 -13.60 13.62
N VAL A 24 20.15 -13.67 13.67
CA VAL A 24 19.29 -13.63 12.49
C VAL A 24 18.31 -12.48 12.69
N THR A 25 18.34 -11.49 11.80
CA THR A 25 17.57 -10.26 11.97
C THR A 25 16.90 -9.80 10.69
N ASP A 26 15.65 -9.34 10.84
CA ASP A 26 14.87 -8.69 9.80
C ASP A 26 14.68 -7.21 10.16
N PRO A 27 15.68 -6.36 9.85
CA PRO A 27 15.66 -4.95 10.23
C PRO A 27 14.66 -4.14 9.39
N PRO A 28 14.34 -2.90 9.78
CA PRO A 28 13.61 -1.97 8.91
C PRO A 28 14.32 -1.75 7.57
N TYR A 29 13.55 -1.64 6.48
CA TYR A 29 14.07 -1.55 5.10
C TYR A 29 14.04 -0.14 4.54
N GLY A 30 13.39 0.80 5.24
CA GLY A 30 13.18 2.16 4.77
C GLY A 30 12.07 2.25 3.71
N LEU A 31 11.02 1.43 3.85
CA LEU A 31 9.89 1.39 2.91
C LEU A 31 8.70 2.26 3.36
N SER A 32 8.82 2.95 4.50
CA SER A 32 7.73 3.67 5.16
C SER A 32 6.51 2.77 5.38
N PHE A 33 6.75 1.51 5.75
CA PHE A 33 5.72 0.50 5.88
C PHE A 33 4.59 0.96 6.81
N MET A 34 3.36 0.96 6.27
CA MET A 34 2.14 1.44 6.95
C MET A 34 2.21 2.89 7.48
N GLY A 35 3.13 3.71 6.97
CA GLY A 35 3.33 5.09 7.45
C GLY A 35 3.78 5.15 8.92
N LYS A 36 4.49 4.13 9.40
CA LYS A 36 5.02 4.06 10.76
C LYS A 36 6.47 4.54 10.80
N ASP A 37 6.80 5.29 11.84
CA ASP A 37 8.10 5.96 11.97
C ASP A 37 9.31 5.02 12.02
N TRP A 38 9.11 3.76 12.47
CA TRP A 38 10.20 2.78 12.61
C TRP A 38 10.78 2.30 11.26
N ASP A 39 10.09 2.48 10.13
CA ASP A 39 10.53 2.03 8.80
C ASP A 39 10.87 3.19 7.85
N HIS A 40 11.35 4.32 8.37
CA HIS A 40 11.75 5.46 7.55
C HIS A 40 13.18 5.34 7.00
N GLY A 41 13.98 4.40 7.49
CA GLY A 41 15.32 4.15 7.02
C GLY A 41 15.82 2.77 7.41
N ILE A 42 16.98 2.40 6.87
CA ILE A 42 17.70 1.20 7.27
C ILE A 42 18.55 1.47 8.52
N PRO A 43 18.87 0.46 9.35
CA PRO A 43 19.77 0.63 10.48
C PRO A 43 21.17 1.08 10.03
N GLY A 44 21.65 2.18 10.60
CA GLY A 44 23.02 2.63 10.40
C GLY A 44 24.05 1.84 11.23
N VAL A 45 25.33 2.14 11.02
CA VAL A 45 26.51 1.49 11.62
C VAL A 45 26.38 1.22 13.12
N ARG A 46 25.79 2.15 13.89
CA ARG A 46 25.65 2.01 15.35
C ARG A 46 24.91 0.73 15.79
N PHE A 47 23.91 0.29 15.01
CA PHE A 47 23.14 -0.90 15.34
C PHE A 47 23.99 -2.15 15.11
N TRP A 48 24.71 -2.19 14.00
CA TRP A 48 25.60 -3.29 13.65
C TRP A 48 26.77 -3.39 14.64
N LYS A 49 27.31 -2.27 15.13
CA LYS A 49 28.33 -2.29 16.19
C LYS A 49 27.81 -2.88 17.50
N ALA A 50 26.58 -2.53 17.89
CA ALA A 50 25.95 -3.12 19.07
C ALA A 50 25.72 -4.63 18.90
N ILE A 51 25.32 -5.07 17.71
CA ILE A 51 25.16 -6.49 17.38
C ILE A 51 26.51 -7.22 17.42
N ASN A 52 27.57 -6.65 16.82
CA ASN A 52 28.91 -7.24 16.82
C ASN A 52 29.43 -7.43 18.26
N ALA A 53 29.23 -6.42 19.12
CA ALA A 53 29.63 -6.49 20.53
C ALA A 53 28.85 -7.55 21.34
N ALA A 54 27.61 -7.86 20.95
CA ALA A 54 26.77 -8.88 21.59
C ALA A 54 27.05 -10.30 21.06
N MET A 55 27.95 -10.47 20.09
CA MET A 55 28.27 -11.74 19.45
C MET A 55 29.59 -12.31 19.99
N LYS A 56 29.68 -13.65 20.03
CA LYS A 56 30.97 -14.32 20.27
C LYS A 56 31.91 -14.10 19.07
N PRO A 57 33.24 -14.06 19.27
CA PRO A 57 34.18 -13.99 18.15
C PRO A 57 33.95 -15.11 17.13
N GLY A 58 33.70 -14.73 15.86
CA GLY A 58 33.43 -15.67 14.76
C GLY A 58 31.99 -16.18 14.66
N ALA A 59 31.07 -15.68 15.48
CA ALA A 59 29.63 -15.92 15.33
C ALA A 59 29.10 -15.35 14.00
N HIS A 60 28.03 -15.94 13.46
CA HIS A 60 27.49 -15.53 12.16
C HIS A 60 26.29 -14.59 12.30
N LEU A 61 26.22 -13.61 11.42
CA LEU A 61 25.10 -12.71 11.22
C LEU A 61 24.39 -13.04 9.90
N LEU A 62 23.06 -13.17 9.95
CA LEU A 62 22.18 -13.16 8.79
C LEU A 62 21.23 -11.95 8.90
N ALA A 63 21.41 -10.95 8.05
CA ALA A 63 20.60 -9.74 8.04
C ALA A 63 19.77 -9.65 6.74
N PHE A 64 18.45 -9.68 6.86
CA PHE A 64 17.55 -9.52 5.73
C PHE A 64 17.55 -8.06 5.24
N GLY A 65 17.40 -7.86 3.93
CA GLY A 65 17.42 -6.53 3.33
C GLY A 65 16.39 -6.34 2.24
N GLY A 66 15.90 -5.12 2.11
CA GLY A 66 15.06 -4.70 1.00
C GLY A 66 15.87 -4.57 -0.30
N THR A 67 15.33 -5.03 -1.42
CA THR A 67 16.00 -5.01 -2.74
C THR A 67 16.52 -3.65 -3.22
N ARG A 68 15.95 -2.55 -2.74
CA ARG A 68 16.37 -1.19 -3.12
C ARG A 68 17.46 -0.64 -2.21
N THR A 69 17.59 -1.15 -1.00
CA THR A 69 18.41 -0.54 0.06
C THR A 69 19.46 -1.49 0.65
N PHE A 70 19.45 -2.77 0.28
CA PHE A 70 20.37 -3.80 0.80
C PHE A 70 21.86 -3.46 0.65
N HIS A 71 22.24 -2.77 -0.42
CA HIS A 71 23.63 -2.38 -0.65
C HIS A 71 24.13 -1.44 0.45
N ARG A 72 23.28 -0.50 0.93
CA ARG A 72 23.62 0.38 2.05
C ARG A 72 23.61 -0.36 3.38
N LEU A 73 22.73 -1.35 3.52
CA LEU A 73 22.70 -2.25 4.68
C LEU A 73 24.02 -3.02 4.78
N ALA A 74 24.49 -3.59 3.66
CA ALA A 74 25.76 -4.30 3.57
C ALA A 74 26.95 -3.39 3.91
N CYS A 75 27.01 -2.17 3.36
CA CYS A 75 28.05 -1.19 3.74
C CYS A 75 28.01 -0.87 5.23
N ALA A 76 26.83 -0.67 5.82
CA ALA A 76 26.71 -0.36 7.24
C ALA A 76 27.15 -1.52 8.15
N ILE A 77 26.99 -2.76 7.70
CA ILE A 77 27.48 -3.97 8.37
C ILE A 77 29.01 -4.04 8.26
N GLU A 78 29.57 -3.83 7.07
CA GLU A 78 31.03 -3.80 6.83
C GLU A 78 31.71 -2.69 7.66
N ASP A 79 31.15 -1.48 7.67
CA ASP A 79 31.62 -0.34 8.46
C ASP A 79 31.53 -0.56 9.99
N ALA A 80 30.85 -1.64 10.42
CA ALA A 80 30.74 -2.07 11.81
C ALA A 80 31.67 -3.24 12.15
N ASP A 81 32.76 -3.38 11.39
CA ASP A 81 33.86 -4.33 11.63
C ASP A 81 33.47 -5.80 11.42
N PHE A 82 32.40 -6.06 10.66
CA PHE A 82 32.06 -7.40 10.18
C PHE A 82 32.78 -7.71 8.87
N GLU A 83 33.19 -8.96 8.69
CA GLU A 83 33.60 -9.49 7.39
C GLU A 83 32.37 -10.04 6.65
N ILE A 84 32.00 -9.43 5.52
CA ILE A 84 30.95 -9.94 4.64
C ILE A 84 31.41 -11.27 4.03
N ARG A 85 30.59 -12.31 4.23
CA ARG A 85 30.88 -13.69 3.81
C ARG A 85 30.22 -14.05 2.50
N ASP A 86 28.93 -13.75 2.40
CA ASP A 86 28.09 -14.19 1.30
C ASP A 86 26.79 -13.36 1.26
N CYS A 87 26.00 -13.55 0.22
CA CYS A 87 24.64 -13.03 0.11
C CYS A 87 23.68 -14.14 -0.35
N ILE A 88 22.81 -14.56 0.56
CA ILE A 88 21.75 -15.52 0.24
C ILE A 88 20.60 -14.76 -0.43
N MET A 89 20.02 -15.33 -1.48
CA MET A 89 18.91 -14.71 -2.22
C MET A 89 17.62 -15.51 -1.98
N TRP A 90 16.63 -14.88 -1.35
CA TRP A 90 15.27 -15.41 -1.34
C TRP A 90 14.60 -15.08 -2.67
N VAL A 91 14.62 -16.03 -3.63
CA VAL A 91 14.08 -15.82 -4.98
C VAL A 91 12.60 -16.17 -5.05
N TYR A 92 11.77 -15.27 -5.57
CA TYR A 92 10.35 -15.50 -5.76
C TYR A 92 10.08 -16.17 -7.12
N GLY A 93 9.75 -17.46 -7.12
CA GLY A 93 9.33 -18.20 -8.32
C GLY A 93 7.91 -17.85 -8.79
N THR A 94 7.06 -17.32 -7.89
CA THR A 94 5.69 -16.90 -8.19
C THR A 94 5.40 -15.55 -7.58
N GLY A 95 5.15 -14.54 -8.41
CA GLY A 95 4.74 -13.22 -7.96
C GLY A 95 3.72 -12.64 -8.92
N PHE A 96 2.48 -12.43 -8.46
CA PHE A 96 1.54 -11.61 -9.22
C PHE A 96 2.12 -10.19 -9.27
N PRO A 97 2.29 -9.58 -10.46
CA PRO A 97 2.74 -8.20 -10.55
C PRO A 97 1.71 -7.31 -9.83
N LYS A 98 2.07 -6.78 -8.66
CA LYS A 98 1.30 -5.70 -8.02
C LYS A 98 1.72 -4.38 -8.65
N SER A 99 1.45 -4.25 -9.95
CA SER A 99 1.62 -2.99 -10.68
C SER A 99 0.30 -2.23 -10.73
N LEU A 100 0.40 -0.90 -10.73
CA LEU A 100 -0.72 -0.07 -11.12
C LEU A 100 -0.93 -0.29 -12.62
N ASN A 101 -2.08 -0.86 -12.97
CA ASN A 101 -2.51 -0.91 -14.37
C ASN A 101 -2.92 0.51 -14.78
N VAL A 102 -2.15 1.13 -15.68
CA VAL A 102 -2.27 2.55 -16.01
C VAL A 102 -3.59 2.84 -16.74
N SER A 103 -3.97 2.00 -17.70
CA SER A 103 -5.24 2.17 -18.44
C SER A 103 -6.45 2.16 -17.51
N LYS A 104 -6.48 1.24 -16.54
CA LYS A 104 -7.52 1.23 -15.50
C LYS A 104 -7.46 2.43 -14.57
N ALA A 105 -6.28 2.97 -14.28
CA ALA A 105 -6.16 4.16 -13.43
C ALA A 105 -6.71 5.41 -14.13
N ILE A 106 -6.47 5.54 -15.44
CA ILE A 106 -7.01 6.60 -16.30
C ILE A 106 -8.53 6.50 -16.37
N ASP A 107 -9.07 5.31 -16.68
CA ASP A 107 -10.52 5.13 -16.76
C ASP A 107 -11.22 5.29 -15.39
N LYS A 108 -10.51 5.00 -14.30
CA LYS A 108 -10.99 5.24 -12.93
C LYS A 108 -10.91 6.72 -12.51
N TRP A 109 -10.18 7.54 -13.25
CA TRP A 109 -10.07 8.94 -12.90
C TRP A 109 -11.44 9.62 -13.01
N ARG A 110 -11.70 10.52 -12.07
CA ARG A 110 -12.91 11.33 -12.01
C ARG A 110 -12.62 12.69 -11.39
N ALA A 111 -13.48 13.66 -11.67
CA ALA A 111 -13.50 14.96 -11.05
C ALA A 111 -13.47 14.83 -9.52
N GLY A 112 -12.55 15.55 -8.89
CA GLY A 112 -12.34 15.50 -7.45
C GLY A 112 -13.39 16.30 -6.67
N ASN A 113 -13.31 16.18 -5.34
CA ASN A 113 -14.15 16.97 -4.44
C ASN A 113 -13.85 18.47 -4.48
N ASP A 114 -12.68 18.84 -5.01
CA ASP A 114 -12.20 20.21 -5.22
C ASP A 114 -13.03 20.99 -6.25
N VAL A 115 -13.62 20.32 -7.24
CA VAL A 115 -14.55 20.93 -8.20
C VAL A 115 -16.02 20.63 -7.89
N LEU A 116 -16.30 19.43 -7.36
CA LEU A 116 -17.66 19.00 -7.03
C LEU A 116 -18.28 19.81 -5.89
N ARG A 117 -17.53 20.06 -4.80
CA ARG A 117 -18.07 20.75 -3.63
C ARG A 117 -18.34 22.23 -3.88
N PRO A 118 -17.46 23.01 -4.53
CA PRO A 118 -17.79 24.39 -4.91
C PRO A 118 -19.03 24.47 -5.80
N TRP A 119 -19.19 23.57 -6.76
CA TRP A 119 -20.38 23.52 -7.61
C TRP A 119 -21.64 23.22 -6.79
N LEU A 120 -21.63 22.19 -5.93
CA LEU A 120 -22.76 21.91 -5.03
C LEU A 120 -23.15 23.12 -4.18
N LYS A 121 -22.17 23.85 -3.64
CA LYS A 121 -22.40 25.07 -2.86
C LYS A 121 -22.98 26.22 -3.69
N SER A 122 -22.77 26.22 -5.00
CA SER A 122 -23.29 27.25 -5.89
C SER A 122 -24.75 27.02 -6.31
N LEU A 123 -25.28 25.81 -6.18
CA LEU A 123 -26.63 25.44 -6.64
C LEU A 123 -27.74 26.08 -5.79
N GLY A 124 -27.53 26.22 -4.49
CA GLY A 124 -28.55 26.74 -3.57
C GLY A 124 -28.33 26.29 -2.13
N SER A 125 -29.37 26.42 -1.32
CA SER A 125 -29.35 25.97 0.07
C SER A 125 -29.25 24.44 0.18
N ARG A 126 -28.76 23.97 1.33
CA ARG A 126 -28.67 22.54 1.64
C ARG A 126 -30.04 21.84 1.53
N GLU A 127 -31.09 22.53 1.95
CA GLU A 127 -32.47 22.06 1.94
C GLU A 127 -33.00 21.91 0.50
N GLU A 128 -32.70 22.87 -0.38
CA GLU A 128 -33.08 22.81 -1.80
C GLU A 128 -32.35 21.69 -2.53
N ILE A 129 -31.04 21.55 -2.31
CA ILE A 129 -30.23 20.46 -2.88
C ILE A 129 -30.77 19.10 -2.42
N ALA A 130 -31.13 18.96 -1.14
CA ALA A 130 -31.69 17.74 -0.60
C ALA A 130 -33.04 17.38 -1.24
N ALA A 131 -33.91 18.37 -1.40
CA ALA A 131 -35.21 18.21 -2.06
C ALA A 131 -35.05 17.79 -3.53
N ALA A 132 -34.21 18.50 -4.28
CA ALA A 132 -33.91 18.24 -5.69
C ALA A 132 -33.33 16.83 -5.90
N ALA A 133 -32.36 16.44 -5.08
CA ALA A 133 -31.77 15.11 -5.13
C ALA A 133 -32.65 14.03 -4.47
N ARG A 134 -33.80 14.35 -3.88
CA ARG A 134 -34.71 13.43 -3.17
C ARG A 134 -33.98 12.63 -2.08
N VAL A 135 -33.26 13.33 -1.20
CA VAL A 135 -32.51 12.80 -0.06
C VAL A 135 -32.74 13.66 1.19
N THR A 136 -32.18 13.24 2.32
CA THR A 136 -32.19 14.07 3.55
C THR A 136 -31.12 15.17 3.47
N PRO A 137 -31.30 16.32 4.14
CA PRO A 137 -30.27 17.35 4.25
C PRO A 137 -28.94 16.83 4.81
N ARG A 138 -29.01 15.85 5.72
CA ARG A 138 -27.83 15.15 6.23
C ARG A 138 -27.03 14.47 5.12
N GLN A 139 -27.68 13.90 4.11
CA GLN A 139 -26.98 13.28 2.98
C GLN A 139 -26.17 14.32 2.17
N VAL A 140 -26.64 15.56 2.10
CA VAL A 140 -25.92 16.67 1.46
C VAL A 140 -24.69 17.07 2.26
N ASP A 141 -24.77 17.07 3.59
CA ASP A 141 -23.62 17.29 4.49
C ASP A 141 -22.50 16.27 4.21
N HIS A 142 -22.86 15.00 3.96
CA HIS A 142 -21.89 13.97 3.55
C HIS A 142 -21.19 14.28 2.22
N TRP A 143 -21.88 14.88 1.25
CA TRP A 143 -21.31 15.26 -0.05
C TRP A 143 -20.40 16.49 0.05
N LEU A 144 -20.82 17.49 0.82
CA LEU A 144 -20.06 18.70 1.11
C LEU A 144 -18.86 18.42 2.02
N GLY A 145 -18.89 17.31 2.76
CA GLY A 145 -17.88 16.98 3.76
C GLY A 145 -17.96 17.88 4.98
N GLU A 146 -19.13 18.44 5.25
CA GLU A 146 -19.42 19.31 6.38
C GLU A 146 -20.17 18.50 7.44
N ASN A 147 -19.93 18.78 8.73
CA ASN A 147 -20.65 18.14 9.85
C ASN A 147 -20.75 16.61 9.78
N THR A 148 -19.75 15.95 9.19
CA THR A 148 -19.76 14.50 8.95
C THR A 148 -18.43 13.83 9.30
N PRO A 149 -18.44 12.71 10.04
CA PRO A 149 -17.23 11.90 10.25
C PRO A 149 -16.93 10.99 9.05
N CYS A 150 -17.85 10.86 8.10
CA CYS A 150 -17.71 9.97 6.95
C CYS A 150 -18.22 10.64 5.66
N PRO A 151 -17.39 11.48 5.02
CA PRO A 151 -17.72 12.05 3.71
C PRO A 151 -18.05 10.97 2.68
N GLN A 152 -19.04 11.23 1.83
CA GLN A 152 -19.49 10.31 0.78
C GLN A 152 -19.49 11.02 -0.58
N THR A 153 -19.31 10.26 -1.65
CA THR A 153 -19.42 10.82 -3.00
C THR A 153 -20.86 10.78 -3.50
N LEU A 154 -21.28 11.86 -4.17
CA LEU A 154 -22.54 11.96 -4.88
C LEU A 154 -22.65 10.88 -5.99
N THR A 155 -23.78 10.18 -6.06
CA THR A 155 -24.03 9.13 -7.07
C THR A 155 -24.58 9.69 -8.37
N GLU A 156 -24.34 9.01 -9.50
CA GLU A 156 -24.68 9.50 -10.85
C GLU A 156 -26.14 9.91 -10.99
N LYS A 157 -27.04 9.06 -10.54
CA LYS A 157 -28.48 9.34 -10.53
C LYS A 157 -28.84 10.64 -9.80
N ARG A 158 -28.11 10.98 -8.73
CA ARG A 158 -28.36 12.20 -7.95
C ARG A 158 -27.73 13.41 -8.60
N PHE A 159 -26.55 13.26 -9.19
CA PHE A 159 -25.91 14.32 -9.97
C PHE A 159 -26.78 14.74 -11.16
N ILE A 160 -27.32 13.79 -11.91
CA ILE A 160 -28.25 14.05 -13.02
C ILE A 160 -29.50 14.79 -12.53
N LEU A 161 -30.13 14.32 -11.43
CA LEU A 161 -31.29 15.01 -10.86
C LEU A 161 -31.00 16.47 -10.46
N LEU A 162 -29.80 16.74 -9.93
CA LEU A 162 -29.39 18.10 -9.61
C LEU A 162 -29.18 18.94 -10.88
N CYS A 163 -28.52 18.39 -11.90
CA CYS A 163 -28.34 19.09 -13.17
C CYS A 163 -29.68 19.43 -13.84
N GLU A 164 -30.62 18.49 -13.84
CA GLU A 164 -31.98 18.67 -14.38
C GLU A 164 -32.79 19.70 -13.58
N HIS A 165 -32.71 19.66 -12.24
CA HIS A 165 -33.49 20.55 -11.39
C HIS A 165 -32.99 22.00 -11.44
N PHE A 166 -31.68 22.19 -11.44
CA PHE A 166 -31.05 23.52 -11.43
C PHE A 166 -30.71 24.03 -12.84
N ASP A 167 -31.10 23.30 -13.88
CA ASP A 167 -30.83 23.61 -15.30
C ASP A 167 -29.35 23.99 -15.54
N THR A 168 -28.44 23.19 -14.97
CA THR A 168 -27.01 23.46 -15.01
C THR A 168 -26.20 22.19 -15.20
N VAL A 169 -25.30 22.21 -16.17
CA VAL A 169 -24.35 21.12 -16.43
C VAL A 169 -22.96 21.71 -16.30
N PRO A 170 -22.18 21.35 -15.27
CA PRO A 170 -20.84 21.88 -15.12
C PRO A 170 -19.93 21.40 -16.27
N PRO A 171 -18.91 22.18 -16.68
CA PRO A 171 -18.03 21.80 -17.79
C PRO A 171 -17.29 20.46 -17.61
N TRP A 172 -17.11 20.02 -16.35
CA TRP A 172 -16.49 18.75 -15.98
C TRP A 172 -17.50 17.61 -15.79
N ALA A 173 -18.78 17.77 -16.16
CA ALA A 173 -19.83 16.77 -15.94
C ALA A 173 -19.47 15.38 -16.51
N ASP A 174 -18.82 15.34 -17.69
CA ASP A 174 -18.37 14.10 -18.33
C ASP A 174 -17.25 13.37 -17.57
N GLU A 175 -16.64 14.05 -16.60
CA GLU A 175 -15.58 13.55 -15.74
C GLU A 175 -16.07 13.20 -14.34
N MET A 176 -17.35 13.40 -14.03
CA MET A 176 -17.91 13.14 -12.70
C MET A 176 -17.67 11.67 -12.26
N TYR A 177 -17.79 10.72 -13.18
CA TYR A 177 -17.70 9.29 -12.87
C TYR A 177 -16.63 8.56 -13.68
N GLU A 178 -16.19 7.43 -13.10
CA GLU A 178 -15.28 6.49 -13.75
C GLU A 178 -15.87 6.05 -15.10
N LYS A 179 -15.04 6.07 -16.15
CA LYS A 179 -15.45 5.66 -17.48
C LYS A 179 -15.34 4.14 -17.57
N VAL A 180 -16.45 3.46 -17.84
CA VAL A 180 -16.50 1.99 -17.87
C VAL A 180 -16.62 1.51 -19.32
N GLY A 181 -15.60 0.80 -19.79
CA GLY A 181 -15.61 0.23 -21.13
C GLY A 181 -16.51 -1.00 -21.24
N LYS A 182 -16.66 -1.50 -22.47
CA LYS A 182 -17.51 -2.67 -22.77
C LYS A 182 -17.10 -3.87 -21.93
N LYS A 183 -18.09 -4.54 -21.33
CA LYS A 183 -17.89 -5.79 -20.59
C LYS A 183 -17.37 -6.88 -21.53
N LEU A 184 -16.19 -7.41 -21.22
CA LEU A 184 -15.53 -8.48 -21.98
C LEU A 184 -15.76 -9.85 -21.33
N GLY A 185 -15.97 -9.90 -20.02
CA GLY A 185 -16.18 -11.16 -19.32
C GLY A 185 -16.11 -11.04 -17.80
N LYS A 186 -15.76 -12.16 -17.15
CA LYS A 186 -15.52 -12.23 -15.70
C LYS A 186 -14.17 -12.90 -15.49
N ILE A 187 -13.36 -12.34 -14.60
CA ILE A 187 -12.13 -12.96 -14.12
C ILE A 187 -12.35 -13.40 -12.68
N THR A 188 -12.02 -14.65 -12.40
CA THR A 188 -12.04 -15.20 -11.05
C THR A 188 -10.61 -15.23 -10.53
N HIS A 189 -10.34 -14.40 -9.53
CA HIS A 189 -9.06 -14.44 -8.83
C HIS A 189 -9.14 -15.49 -7.72
N GLY A 190 -8.34 -16.54 -7.84
CA GLY A 190 -8.00 -17.39 -6.70
C GLY A 190 -7.21 -16.55 -5.70
N ARG A 191 -7.62 -16.54 -4.43
CA ARG A 191 -6.73 -16.09 -3.36
C ARG A 191 -5.80 -17.26 -3.04
N SER A 192 -4.49 -17.01 -2.93
CA SER A 192 -3.61 -17.93 -2.23
C SER A 192 -4.17 -18.07 -0.81
N GLY A 193 -4.75 -19.23 -0.55
CA GLY A 193 -5.16 -19.66 0.77
C GLY A 193 -4.39 -20.94 1.06
N GLY A 194 -3.06 -20.82 1.12
CA GLY A 194 -2.25 -21.81 1.82
C GLY A 194 -2.36 -21.58 3.33
N ASP A 195 -1.84 -22.53 4.11
CA ASP A 195 -1.64 -22.39 5.56
C ASP A 195 -0.52 -21.36 5.86
N ASP A 196 -0.72 -20.12 5.40
CA ASP A 196 0.26 -19.06 5.53
C ASP A 196 0.35 -18.57 6.99
N PHE A 197 1.56 -18.20 7.40
CA PHE A 197 1.86 -17.60 8.70
C PHE A 197 0.95 -16.38 8.95
N ALA A 198 0.44 -16.20 10.18
CA ALA A 198 -0.43 -15.10 10.63
C ALA A 198 -1.94 -15.17 10.27
N LYS A 199 -2.51 -16.35 10.00
CA LYS A 199 -3.97 -16.47 9.87
C LYS A 199 -4.70 -16.29 11.21
N VAL A 200 -5.80 -15.53 11.21
CA VAL A 200 -6.78 -15.57 12.31
C VAL A 200 -7.52 -16.92 12.24
N PRO A 201 -7.55 -17.72 13.32
CA PRO A 201 -8.29 -18.98 13.35
C PRO A 201 -9.75 -18.79 12.89
N GLY A 202 -10.20 -19.59 11.92
CA GLY A 202 -11.56 -19.54 11.38
C GLY A 202 -11.76 -18.72 10.08
N SER A 203 -10.72 -18.03 9.59
CA SER A 203 -10.81 -17.28 8.33
C SER A 203 -10.84 -18.22 7.10
N LYS A 204 -11.85 -18.06 6.23
CA LYS A 204 -11.98 -18.76 4.95
C LYS A 204 -11.57 -17.84 3.81
N ALA A 205 -10.72 -18.32 2.88
CA ALA A 205 -10.42 -17.61 1.66
C ALA A 205 -11.52 -17.89 0.63
N SER A 206 -12.33 -16.87 0.29
CA SER A 206 -13.27 -16.96 -0.82
C SER A 206 -12.65 -16.38 -2.10
N PRO A 207 -12.82 -17.03 -3.26
CA PRO A 207 -12.40 -16.46 -4.53
C PRO A 207 -13.20 -15.20 -4.83
N ARG A 208 -12.55 -14.19 -5.42
CA ARG A 208 -13.19 -12.94 -5.83
C ARG A 208 -13.39 -12.95 -7.34
N THR A 209 -14.65 -12.89 -7.76
CA THR A 209 -14.99 -12.68 -9.17
C THR A 209 -15.18 -11.20 -9.44
N VAL A 210 -14.47 -10.68 -10.44
CA VAL A 210 -14.61 -9.28 -10.91
C VAL A 210 -15.02 -9.27 -12.37
N VAL A 211 -15.82 -8.27 -12.75
CA VAL A 211 -16.17 -8.02 -14.14
C VAL A 211 -14.93 -7.48 -14.85
N HIS A 212 -14.59 -8.09 -16.00
CA HIS A 212 -13.53 -7.61 -16.86
C HIS A 212 -14.12 -6.73 -17.95
N THR A 213 -13.61 -5.52 -18.09
CA THR A 213 -14.05 -4.49 -19.05
C THR A 213 -12.88 -4.11 -19.95
N ALA A 214 -13.18 -3.74 -21.19
CA ALA A 214 -12.23 -3.08 -22.08
C ALA A 214 -11.88 -1.68 -21.54
N THR A 215 -10.80 -1.09 -22.04
CA THR A 215 -10.46 0.33 -21.83
C THR A 215 -11.55 1.23 -22.43
N ALA A 216 -11.97 2.24 -21.70
CA ALA A 216 -13.08 3.12 -22.07
C ALA A 216 -12.62 4.31 -22.91
N THR A 217 -11.56 4.98 -22.49
CA THR A 217 -11.04 6.20 -23.14
C THR A 217 -9.98 5.91 -24.20
N ASP A 218 -9.83 6.82 -25.17
CA ASP A 218 -8.74 6.73 -26.16
C ASP A 218 -7.36 6.88 -25.52
N GLU A 219 -7.28 7.68 -24.45
CA GLU A 219 -6.08 7.76 -23.63
C GLU A 219 -5.79 6.42 -22.93
N ALA A 220 -6.77 5.80 -22.26
CA ALA A 220 -6.56 4.49 -21.64
C ALA A 220 -6.16 3.40 -22.64
N LYS A 221 -6.67 3.45 -23.90
CA LYS A 221 -6.25 2.53 -24.97
C LYS A 221 -4.76 2.65 -25.29
N GLN A 222 -4.19 3.85 -25.25
CA GLN A 222 -2.75 4.06 -25.49
C GLN A 222 -1.88 3.38 -24.43
N TRP A 223 -2.40 3.24 -23.21
CA TRP A 223 -1.70 2.65 -22.07
C TRP A 223 -2.18 1.24 -21.72
N ASP A 224 -2.95 0.59 -22.61
CA ASP A 224 -3.47 -0.75 -22.34
C ASP A 224 -2.33 -1.77 -22.24
N GLY A 225 -2.41 -2.64 -21.23
CA GLY A 225 -1.34 -3.58 -20.89
C GLY A 225 -0.11 -2.97 -20.20
N TRP A 226 -0.03 -1.64 -20.03
CA TRP A 226 1.11 -1.02 -19.35
C TRP A 226 0.98 -1.06 -17.82
N GLY A 227 2.03 -1.53 -17.15
CA GLY A 227 2.14 -1.59 -15.69
C GLY A 227 3.45 -0.97 -15.21
N THR A 228 3.40 -0.10 -14.21
CA THR A 228 4.55 0.72 -13.81
C THR A 228 5.43 0.11 -12.71
N ALA A 229 4.94 -0.91 -12.00
CA ALA A 229 5.68 -1.51 -10.90
C ALA A 229 6.29 -2.86 -11.28
N LEU A 230 7.61 -2.93 -11.26
CA LEU A 230 8.34 -4.18 -11.18
C LEU A 230 8.38 -4.59 -9.70
N LYS A 231 7.74 -5.72 -9.36
CA LYS A 231 7.92 -6.32 -8.03
C LYS A 231 9.36 -6.83 -7.96
N PRO A 232 10.07 -6.64 -6.83
CA PRO A 232 11.37 -7.26 -6.67
C PRO A 232 11.26 -8.79 -6.84
N ALA A 233 12.19 -9.36 -7.61
CA ALA A 233 12.21 -10.79 -7.94
C ALA A 233 12.86 -11.64 -6.83
N TRP A 234 13.49 -10.99 -5.86
CA TRP A 234 14.25 -11.63 -4.80
C TRP A 234 14.27 -10.74 -3.56
N GLU A 235 14.74 -11.25 -2.42
CA GLU A 235 15.17 -10.48 -1.25
C GLU A 235 16.57 -10.94 -0.79
N PRO A 236 17.53 -10.01 -0.62
CA PRO A 236 18.87 -10.30 -0.10
C PRO A 236 18.87 -10.63 1.39
N ILE A 237 19.71 -11.58 1.78
CA ILE A 237 20.11 -11.83 3.16
C ILE A 237 21.63 -11.75 3.19
N ILE A 238 22.15 -10.71 3.83
CA ILE A 238 23.60 -10.51 4.00
C ILE A 238 24.11 -11.48 5.05
N VAL A 239 25.14 -12.25 4.71
CA VAL A 239 25.85 -13.14 5.62
C VAL A 239 27.17 -12.50 6.01
N ALA A 240 27.42 -12.34 7.31
CA ALA A 240 28.63 -11.72 7.83
C ALA A 240 29.13 -12.42 9.11
N ARG A 241 30.38 -12.16 9.53
CA ARG A 241 30.93 -12.65 10.81
C ARG A 241 32.01 -11.72 11.37
#